data_AF-A0AAY4BV11-F1
#
_entry.id   AF-A0AAY4BV11-F1
#
_cell.length_a   1.000
_cell.length_b   1.000
_cell.length_c   1.000
_cell.angle_alpha   90.00
_cell.angle_beta   90.00
_cell.angle_gamma   90.00
#
_symmetry.space_group_name_H-M   'P 1'
#
loop_
_entity.id
_entity.type
_entity.pdbx_description
1 polymer ?
#
loop_
_entity_poly.entity_id
_entity_poly.type
_entity_poly.pdbx_seq_one_letter_code
_entity_poly.pdbx_strand_id
1 'polypeptide(L)'
;CIDVRGCSCGCSCIAVRGCVCGCSCIDVRGCSFGCSCIDVRGCSCGCSCIDVRGCSCGCSCVDVRGCSCGCSCIDVRGCSCGCSCIDVRGCSCGCSCIDVRGCSCGCGCIAVTGCSCVCSCVDVRGCSCGCSCIDVRGCSCGFSCVDVRGCSCWCRCANFINYKIFHFPTF
;
A
#
# COMPACT_ATOMS: atom_id res chain seq x y z
N CYS A 1 -10.48 2.16 32.44
CA CYS A 1 -9.55 1.52 33.40
C CYS A 1 -8.12 2.04 33.16
N ILE A 2 -7.18 1.86 34.10
CA ILE A 2 -5.79 2.33 33.91
C ILE A 2 -4.94 1.27 33.20
N ASP A 3 -4.75 0.08 33.79
CA ASP A 3 -3.99 -1.03 33.20
C ASP A 3 -4.79 -2.32 33.35
N VAL A 4 -4.95 -3.08 32.26
CA VAL A 4 -5.60 -4.39 32.24
C VAL A 4 -4.71 -5.40 31.54
N ARG A 5 -4.63 -6.61 32.11
CA ARG A 5 -3.79 -7.70 31.61
C ARG A 5 -4.57 -9.01 31.57
N GLY A 6 -4.37 -9.80 30.52
CA GLY A 6 -4.91 -11.17 30.44
C GLY A 6 -6.44 -11.23 30.42
N CYS A 7 -7.09 -10.23 29.83
CA CYS A 7 -8.54 -10.10 29.80
C CYS A 7 -9.14 -10.69 28.53
N SER A 8 -10.41 -11.09 28.57
CA SER A 8 -11.15 -11.34 27.33
C SER A 8 -11.29 -10.02 26.56
N CYS A 9 -11.91 -9.01 27.16
CA CYS A 9 -12.01 -7.65 26.58
C CYS A 9 -11.54 -6.56 27.55
N GLY A 10 -10.77 -5.61 27.03
CA GLY A 10 -10.43 -4.35 27.68
C GLY A 10 -11.08 -3.19 26.94
N CYS A 11 -11.99 -2.48 27.61
CA CYS A 11 -12.72 -1.36 27.02
C CYS A 11 -12.46 -0.07 27.78
N SER A 12 -12.27 1.05 27.07
CA SER A 12 -12.10 2.39 27.64
C SER A 12 -10.95 2.43 28.65
N CYS A 13 -9.79 1.93 28.22
CA CYS A 13 -8.62 1.73 29.07
C CYS A 13 -7.41 2.52 28.58
N ILE A 14 -6.57 2.98 29.50
CA ILE A 14 -5.31 3.62 29.13
C ILE A 14 -4.37 2.56 28.54
N ALA A 15 -4.16 1.43 29.24
CA ALA A 15 -3.29 0.35 28.77
C ALA A 15 -4.00 -1.01 28.84
N VAL A 16 -3.85 -1.80 27.79
CA VAL A 16 -4.32 -3.19 27.69
C VAL A 16 -3.19 -4.08 27.18
N ARG A 17 -2.95 -5.21 27.86
CA ARG A 17 -1.95 -6.21 27.45
C ARG A 17 -2.52 -7.62 27.42
N GLY A 18 -2.30 -8.33 26.31
CA GLY A 18 -2.63 -9.76 26.20
C GLY A 18 -4.12 -10.00 26.36
N CYS A 19 -4.95 -9.31 25.57
CA CYS A 19 -6.40 -9.50 25.59
C CYS A 19 -6.94 -9.94 24.23
N VAL A 20 -8.12 -10.55 24.18
CA VAL A 20 -8.73 -10.89 22.88
C VAL A 20 -9.18 -9.61 22.18
N CYS A 21 -9.86 -8.72 22.90
CA CYS A 21 -10.43 -7.46 22.42
C CYS A 21 -9.84 -6.26 23.20
N GLY A 22 -9.37 -5.24 22.50
CA GLY A 22 -9.06 -3.92 23.04
C GLY A 22 -9.87 -2.84 22.31
N CYS A 23 -10.78 -2.16 23.00
CA CYS A 23 -11.69 -1.19 22.39
C CYS A 23 -11.57 0.18 23.07
N SER A 24 -11.48 1.25 22.28
CA SER A 24 -11.41 2.63 22.78
C SER A 24 -10.28 2.81 23.81
N CYS A 25 -9.11 2.26 23.49
CA CYS A 25 -7.95 2.25 24.39
C CYS A 25 -6.83 3.17 23.88
N ILE A 26 -6.00 3.68 24.78
CA ILE A 26 -4.83 4.46 24.37
C ILE A 26 -3.75 3.51 23.85
N ASP A 27 -3.28 2.58 24.67
CA ASP A 27 -2.25 1.60 24.34
C ASP A 27 -2.80 0.17 24.39
N VAL A 28 -2.65 -0.58 23.29
CA VAL A 28 -2.94 -2.02 23.23
C VAL A 28 -1.70 -2.78 22.78
N ARG A 29 -1.30 -3.80 23.56
CA ARG A 29 -0.19 -4.70 23.19
C ARG A 29 -0.64 -6.16 23.23
N GLY A 30 -0.51 -6.87 22.11
CA GLY A 30 -0.89 -8.27 22.01
C GLY A 30 -2.39 -8.45 22.13
N CYS A 31 -3.11 -8.29 21.02
CA CYS A 31 -4.54 -8.60 20.97
C CYS A 31 -4.96 -9.34 19.70
N SER A 32 -6.13 -9.97 19.73
CA SER A 32 -6.72 -10.45 18.46
C SER A 32 -7.35 -9.28 17.70
N PHE A 33 -8.07 -8.41 18.41
CA PHE A 33 -8.78 -7.26 17.83
C PHE A 33 -8.48 -5.98 18.63
N GLY A 34 -7.98 -4.95 17.94
CA GLY A 34 -7.85 -3.59 18.46
C GLY A 34 -8.75 -2.64 17.69
N CYS A 35 -9.69 -1.98 18.35
CA CYS A 35 -10.67 -1.10 17.70
C CYS A 35 -10.67 0.28 18.35
N SER A 36 -10.66 1.34 17.53
CA SER A 36 -10.71 2.74 18.00
C SER A 36 -9.60 3.05 19.00
N CYS A 37 -8.40 2.54 18.77
CA CYS A 37 -7.26 2.68 19.67
C CYS A 37 -6.24 3.71 19.15
N ILE A 38 -5.49 4.34 20.06
CA ILE A 38 -4.42 5.26 19.63
C ILE A 38 -3.23 4.43 19.13
N ASP A 39 -2.64 3.60 19.97
CA ASP A 39 -1.49 2.76 19.66
C ASP A 39 -1.83 1.27 19.80
N VAL A 40 -1.61 0.49 18.73
CA VAL A 40 -1.75 -0.97 18.74
C VAL A 40 -0.43 -1.62 18.32
N ARG A 41 0.09 -2.52 19.15
CA ARG A 41 1.30 -3.32 18.83
C ARG A 41 1.00 -4.81 18.91
N GLY A 42 1.19 -5.52 17.81
CA GLY A 42 0.95 -6.96 17.73
C GLY A 42 -0.54 -7.27 17.84
N CYS A 43 -1.26 -7.19 16.72
CA CYS A 43 -2.65 -7.63 16.66
C CYS A 43 -2.96 -8.49 15.44
N SER A 44 -4.02 -9.30 15.49
CA SER A 44 -4.51 -9.92 14.25
C SER A 44 -5.20 -8.85 13.40
N CYS A 45 -6.12 -8.07 13.99
CA CYS A 45 -6.86 -7.02 13.32
C CYS A 45 -6.80 -5.70 14.11
N GLY A 46 -6.43 -4.61 13.45
CA GLY A 46 -6.51 -3.24 13.95
C GLY A 46 -7.49 -2.43 13.12
N CYS A 47 -8.51 -1.84 13.74
CA CYS A 47 -9.55 -1.07 13.05
C CYS A 47 -9.68 0.33 13.65
N SER A 48 -9.76 1.36 12.80
CA SER A 48 -9.96 2.75 13.24
C SER A 48 -8.91 3.20 14.27
N CYS A 49 -7.66 2.78 14.07
CA CYS A 49 -6.56 3.06 14.99
C CYS A 49 -5.65 4.17 14.44
N ILE A 50 -4.99 4.92 15.32
CA ILE A 50 -4.02 5.93 14.87
C ILE A 50 -2.74 5.22 14.39
N ASP A 51 -2.04 4.51 15.28
CA ASP A 51 -0.81 3.78 14.99
C ASP A 51 -1.03 2.27 15.18
N VAL A 52 -0.70 1.48 14.14
CA VAL A 52 -0.68 0.01 14.20
C VAL A 52 0.70 -0.50 13.80
N ARG A 53 1.33 -1.31 14.67
CA ARG A 53 2.61 -1.96 14.40
C ARG A 53 2.48 -3.47 14.54
N GLY A 54 2.78 -4.19 13.46
CA GLY A 54 2.67 -5.65 13.42
C GLY A 54 1.22 -6.09 13.50
N CYS A 55 0.57 -6.20 12.34
CA CYS A 55 -0.76 -6.78 12.28
C CYS A 55 -0.96 -7.75 11.11
N SER A 56 -2.00 -8.58 11.15
CA SER A 56 -2.42 -9.28 9.93
C SER A 56 -3.21 -8.32 9.05
N CYS A 57 -4.21 -7.63 9.63
CA CYS A 57 -5.07 -6.67 8.94
C CYS A 57 -5.11 -5.32 9.67
N GLY A 58 -4.88 -4.22 8.96
CA GLY A 58 -5.10 -2.85 9.43
C GLY A 58 -6.15 -2.17 8.55
N CYS A 59 -7.23 -1.67 9.15
CA CYS A 59 -8.34 -1.04 8.43
C CYS A 59 -8.64 0.35 8.99
N SER A 60 -8.77 1.34 8.10
CA SER A 60 -9.11 2.72 8.47
C SER A 60 -8.14 3.30 9.50
N CYS A 61 -6.85 3.01 9.34
CA CYS A 61 -5.80 3.46 10.26
C CYS A 61 -5.03 4.67 9.71
N VAL A 62 -4.46 5.50 10.58
CA VAL A 62 -3.57 6.57 10.13
C VAL A 62 -2.24 5.97 9.67
N ASP A 63 -1.50 5.32 10.56
CA ASP A 63 -0.21 4.70 10.30
C ASP A 63 -0.27 3.19 10.52
N VAL A 64 0.17 2.40 9.53
CA VAL A 64 0.35 0.95 9.64
C VAL A 64 1.78 0.58 9.27
N ARG A 65 2.47 -0.15 10.16
CA ARG A 65 3.82 -0.67 9.93
C ARG A 65 3.84 -2.18 10.10
N GLY A 66 4.23 -2.90 9.05
CA GLY A 66 4.31 -4.35 9.05
C GLY A 66 2.92 -4.97 9.15
N CYS A 67 2.24 -5.10 8.01
CA CYS A 67 0.96 -5.80 7.94
C CYS A 67 0.89 -6.82 6.79
N SER A 68 -0.04 -7.77 6.84
CA SER A 68 -0.36 -8.54 5.63
C SER A 68 -1.25 -7.71 4.71
N CYS A 69 -2.31 -7.12 5.26
CA CYS A 69 -3.28 -6.29 4.54
C CYS A 69 -3.46 -4.93 5.22
N GLY A 70 -3.33 -3.84 4.48
CA GLY A 70 -3.69 -2.48 4.89
C GLY A 70 -4.79 -1.92 3.98
N CYS A 71 -5.91 -1.50 4.56
CA CYS A 71 -7.07 -1.01 3.81
C CYS A 71 -7.52 0.35 4.32
N SER A 72 -7.75 1.30 3.41
CA SER A 72 -8.24 2.66 3.74
C SER A 72 -7.34 3.37 4.76
N CYS A 73 -6.03 3.17 4.65
CA CYS A 73 -5.04 3.75 5.56
C CYS A 73 -4.40 5.01 4.97
N ILE A 74 -3.93 5.92 5.82
CA ILE A 74 -3.16 7.08 5.34
C ILE A 74 -1.77 6.63 4.92
N ASP A 75 -0.98 6.08 5.84
CA ASP A 75 0.38 5.59 5.60
C ASP A 75 0.47 4.08 5.88
N VAL A 76 1.01 3.32 4.92
CA VAL A 76 1.33 1.90 5.09
C VAL A 76 2.80 1.66 4.74
N ARG A 77 3.54 1.04 5.64
CA ARG A 77 4.95 0.65 5.44
C ARG A 77 5.14 -0.84 5.65
N GLY A 78 5.60 -1.54 4.62
CA GLY A 78 5.83 -2.98 4.66
C GLY A 78 4.50 -3.74 4.75
N CYS A 79 3.90 -4.02 3.59
CA CYS A 79 2.70 -4.86 3.53
C CYS A 79 2.72 -5.89 2.41
N SER A 80 1.91 -6.95 2.51
CA SER A 80 1.66 -7.78 1.32
C SER A 80 0.70 -7.05 0.38
N CYS A 81 -0.41 -6.54 0.91
CA CYS A 81 -1.45 -5.85 0.15
C CYS A 81 -1.80 -4.49 0.79
N GLY A 82 -1.77 -3.41 0.00
CA GLY A 82 -2.27 -2.09 0.37
C GLY A 82 -3.41 -1.68 -0.56
N CYS A 83 -4.58 -1.34 -0.02
CA CYS A 83 -5.77 -1.00 -0.79
C CYS A 83 -6.36 0.33 -0.33
N SER A 84 -6.66 1.22 -1.27
CA SER A 84 -7.29 2.53 -0.99
C SER A 84 -6.51 3.37 0.02
N CYS A 85 -5.18 3.28 -0.03
CA CYS A 85 -4.28 4.00 0.86
C CYS A 85 -3.78 5.31 0.26
N ILE A 86 -3.41 6.29 1.08
CA ILE A 86 -2.75 7.50 0.57
C ILE A 86 -1.31 7.16 0.19
N ASP A 87 -0.47 6.76 1.14
CA ASP A 87 0.92 6.41 0.94
C ASP A 87 1.17 4.92 1.25
N VAL A 88 1.79 4.20 0.32
CA VAL A 88 2.25 2.81 0.52
C VAL A 88 3.74 2.72 0.19
N ARG A 89 4.54 2.20 1.13
CA ARG A 89 5.98 1.96 0.94
C ARG A 89 6.32 0.50 1.20
N GLY A 90 6.88 -0.16 0.19
CA GLY A 90 7.26 -1.57 0.25
C GLY A 90 6.03 -2.46 0.37
N CYS A 91 5.41 -2.77 -0.76
CA CYS A 91 4.31 -3.73 -0.82
C CYS A 91 4.49 -4.81 -1.88
N SER A 92 3.79 -5.94 -1.77
CA SER A 92 3.68 -6.85 -2.92
C SER A 92 2.64 -6.29 -3.92
N CYS A 93 1.47 -5.90 -3.43
CA CYS A 93 0.38 -5.35 -4.23
C CYS A 93 -0.12 -4.03 -3.65
N GLY A 94 -0.21 -2.99 -4.48
CA GLY A 94 -0.85 -1.71 -4.16
C GLY A 94 -2.02 -1.46 -5.12
N CYS A 95 -3.21 -1.20 -4.59
CA CYS A 95 -4.42 -0.99 -5.38
C CYS A 95 -5.14 0.30 -4.96
N SER A 96 -5.50 1.13 -5.93
CA SER A 96 -6.27 2.37 -5.72
C SER A 96 -5.60 3.31 -4.71
N CYS A 97 -4.27 3.34 -4.70
CA CYS A 97 -3.49 4.19 -3.80
C CYS A 97 -3.11 5.52 -4.44
N ILE A 98 -2.87 6.56 -3.64
CA ILE A 98 -2.35 7.83 -4.18
C ILE A 98 -0.87 7.66 -4.55
N ASP A 99 -0.02 7.30 -3.59
CA ASP A 99 1.42 7.14 -3.76
C ASP A 99 1.85 5.71 -3.40
N VAL A 100 2.55 5.03 -4.31
CA VAL A 100 3.16 3.71 -4.07
C VAL A 100 4.64 3.75 -4.39
N ARG A 101 5.48 3.35 -3.42
CA ARG A 101 6.94 3.24 -3.59
C ARG A 101 7.41 1.83 -3.29
N GLY A 102 8.04 1.17 -4.27
CA GLY A 102 8.54 -0.19 -4.12
C GLY A 102 7.41 -1.20 -4.07
N CYS A 103 6.92 -1.64 -5.24
CA CYS A 103 5.91 -2.69 -5.32
C CYS A 103 6.25 -3.81 -6.31
N SER A 104 5.65 -4.98 -6.14
CA SER A 104 5.62 -5.97 -7.23
C SER A 104 4.54 -5.59 -8.25
N CYS A 105 3.34 -5.25 -7.77
CA CYS A 105 2.20 -4.90 -8.60
C CYS A 105 1.51 -3.61 -8.09
N GLY A 106 1.26 -2.66 -8.99
CA GLY A 106 0.48 -1.43 -8.72
C GLY A 106 -0.72 -1.32 -9.66
N CYS A 107 -1.93 -1.09 -9.15
CA CYS A 107 -3.14 -0.97 -9.96
C CYS A 107 -3.96 0.25 -9.58
N GLY A 108 -4.33 1.08 -10.55
CA GLY A 108 -5.23 2.21 -10.30
C GLY A 108 -4.62 3.28 -9.38
N CYS A 109 -3.29 3.35 -9.32
CA CYS A 109 -2.58 4.28 -8.45
C CYS A 109 -2.34 5.63 -9.14
N ILE A 110 -2.30 6.73 -8.39
CA ILE A 110 -1.95 8.03 -8.96
C ILE A 110 -0.46 8.06 -9.30
N ALA A 111 0.42 7.84 -8.34
CA ALA A 111 1.86 7.85 -8.53
C ALA A 111 2.50 6.54 -8.05
N VAL A 112 3.35 5.96 -8.90
CA VAL A 112 4.09 4.74 -8.61
C VAL A 112 5.58 4.94 -8.89
N THR A 113 6.43 4.57 -7.95
CA THR A 113 7.89 4.59 -8.11
C THR A 113 8.48 3.22 -7.80
N GLY A 114 9.21 2.65 -8.76
CA GLY A 114 9.90 1.37 -8.62
C GLY A 114 8.92 0.22 -8.41
N CYS A 115 8.27 -0.22 -9.48
CA CYS A 115 7.34 -1.34 -9.41
C CYS A 115 7.57 -2.36 -10.53
N SER A 116 7.39 -3.66 -10.29
CA SER A 116 7.61 -4.63 -11.37
C SER A 116 6.57 -4.47 -12.47
N CYS A 117 5.27 -4.58 -12.13
CA CYS A 117 4.19 -4.30 -13.07
C CYS A 117 3.25 -3.22 -12.54
N VAL A 118 2.77 -2.37 -13.44
CA VAL A 118 1.76 -1.34 -13.16
C VAL A 118 0.64 -1.35 -14.20
N CYS A 119 -0.58 -1.09 -13.76
CA CYS A 119 -1.73 -0.95 -14.62
C CYS A 119 -2.63 0.22 -14.20
N SER A 120 -3.13 0.97 -15.18
CA SER A 120 -4.10 2.05 -14.96
C SER A 120 -3.60 3.13 -13.99
N CYS A 121 -2.32 3.50 -14.10
CA CYS A 121 -1.69 4.49 -13.24
C CYS A 121 -1.52 5.85 -13.93
N VAL A 122 -1.53 6.95 -13.17
CA VAL A 122 -1.31 8.28 -13.75
C VAL A 122 0.18 8.51 -14.01
N ASP A 123 1.00 8.48 -12.97
CA ASP A 123 2.44 8.74 -13.02
C ASP A 123 3.24 7.51 -12.61
N VAL A 124 4.16 7.07 -13.45
CA VAL A 124 5.01 5.90 -13.20
C VAL A 124 6.47 6.27 -13.40
N ARG A 125 7.30 5.98 -12.41
CA ARG A 125 8.77 6.10 -12.47
C ARG A 125 9.42 4.76 -12.19
N GLY A 126 9.98 4.12 -13.22
CA GLY A 126 10.67 2.84 -13.10
C GLY A 126 9.70 1.68 -12.97
N CYS A 127 9.47 0.96 -14.07
CA CYS A 127 8.81 -0.34 -14.02
C CYS A 127 9.34 -1.37 -15.03
N SER A 128 9.06 -2.65 -14.82
CA SER A 128 9.33 -3.66 -15.85
C SER A 128 8.20 -3.64 -16.89
N CYS A 129 6.96 -3.62 -16.43
CA CYS A 129 5.72 -3.67 -17.22
C CYS A 129 4.81 -2.50 -16.85
N GLY A 130 4.37 -1.72 -17.84
CA GLY A 130 3.33 -0.70 -17.63
C GLY A 130 2.23 -0.82 -18.66
N CYS A 131 0.96 -0.79 -18.24
CA CYS A 131 -0.17 -0.76 -19.15
C CYS A 131 -1.19 0.31 -18.77
N SER A 132 -1.80 0.94 -19.79
CA SER A 132 -2.87 1.93 -19.62
C SER A 132 -2.49 3.06 -18.67
N CYS A 133 -1.22 3.52 -18.72
CA CYS A 133 -0.72 4.57 -17.86
C CYS A 133 -0.64 5.91 -18.59
N ILE A 134 -0.78 7.03 -17.88
CA ILE A 134 -0.71 8.35 -18.51
C ILE A 134 0.76 8.72 -18.77
N ASP A 135 1.55 8.93 -17.72
CA ASP A 135 2.96 9.33 -17.79
C ASP A 135 3.87 8.20 -17.27
N VAL A 136 4.78 7.70 -18.11
CA VAL A 136 5.72 6.63 -17.75
C VAL A 136 7.16 7.05 -18.05
N ARG A 137 8.02 7.02 -17.02
CA ARG A 137 9.46 7.29 -17.12
C ARG A 137 10.25 6.06 -16.70
N GLY A 138 10.99 5.47 -17.65
CA GLY A 138 11.81 4.29 -17.42
C GLY A 138 10.97 3.03 -17.33
N CYS A 139 10.83 2.29 -18.43
CA CYS A 139 10.19 0.99 -18.43
C CYS A 139 10.88 -0.05 -19.31
N SER A 140 10.66 -1.34 -19.04
CA SER A 140 11.08 -2.37 -20.02
C SER A 140 10.04 -2.50 -21.12
N CYS A 141 8.77 -2.69 -20.75
CA CYS A 141 7.65 -2.81 -21.68
C CYS A 141 6.49 -1.86 -21.30
N GLY A 142 5.97 -1.14 -22.29
CA GLY A 142 4.81 -0.25 -22.16
C GLY A 142 3.69 -0.59 -23.14
N PHE A 143 2.43 -0.59 -22.69
CA PHE A 143 1.27 -0.86 -23.54
C PHE A 143 0.16 0.17 -23.32
N SER A 144 -0.34 0.78 -24.39
CA SER A 144 -1.47 1.72 -24.35
C SER A 144 -1.28 2.88 -23.37
N CYS A 145 -0.05 3.42 -23.31
CA CYS A 145 0.27 4.55 -22.44
C CYS A 145 0.27 5.89 -23.22
N VAL A 146 0.12 7.03 -22.55
CA VAL A 146 -0.01 8.33 -23.24
C VAL A 146 1.31 9.05 -23.47
N ASP A 147 2.16 9.17 -22.46
CA ASP A 147 3.44 9.88 -22.50
C ASP A 147 4.51 8.96 -21.93
N VAL A 148 5.39 8.43 -22.79
CA VAL A 148 6.39 7.43 -22.37
C VAL A 148 7.81 7.88 -22.72
N ARG A 149 8.70 7.83 -21.72
CA ARG A 149 10.12 8.18 -21.86
C ARG A 149 11.02 7.06 -21.37
N GLY A 150 11.99 6.65 -22.20
CA GLY A 150 13.00 5.66 -21.83
C GLY A 150 12.43 4.26 -21.63
N CYS A 151 11.63 3.77 -22.59
CA CYS A 151 11.08 2.42 -22.55
C CYS A 151 11.73 1.52 -23.62
N SER A 152 12.11 0.27 -23.31
CA SER A 152 12.80 -0.57 -24.30
C SER A 152 11.89 -1.15 -25.38
N CYS A 153 10.65 -1.53 -25.04
CA CYS A 153 9.64 -1.93 -26.01
C CYS A 153 8.30 -1.26 -25.68
N TRP A 154 7.54 -0.90 -26.72
CA TRP A 154 6.24 -0.28 -26.53
C TRP A 154 5.26 -0.69 -27.62
N CYS A 155 3.97 -0.67 -27.27
CA CYS A 155 2.87 -0.94 -28.18
C CYS A 155 1.71 0.02 -27.89
N ARG A 156 1.16 0.65 -28.94
CA ARG A 156 -0.01 1.54 -28.85
C ARG A 156 0.16 2.73 -27.88
N CYS A 157 1.39 3.19 -27.65
CA CYS A 157 1.61 4.38 -26.84
C CYS A 157 1.53 5.65 -27.69
N ALA A 158 0.91 6.71 -27.17
CA ALA A 158 1.04 8.06 -27.72
C ALA A 158 2.38 8.69 -27.25
N ASN A 159 2.75 9.83 -27.84
CA ASN A 159 3.86 10.70 -27.41
C ASN A 159 5.07 10.00 -26.79
N PHE A 160 5.88 9.39 -27.66
CA PHE A 160 7.04 8.61 -27.24
C PHE A 160 8.36 9.31 -27.51
N ILE A 161 9.27 9.31 -26.52
CA ILE A 161 10.63 9.81 -26.65
C ILE A 161 11.62 8.74 -26.21
N ASN A 162 12.41 8.22 -27.15
CA ASN A 162 13.47 7.24 -26.88
C ASN A 162 14.81 7.64 -27.47
N TYR A 163 15.88 7.21 -26.82
CA TYR A 163 17.26 7.44 -27.25
C TYR A 163 17.84 6.25 -28.06
N LYS A 164 17.14 5.10 -28.14
CA LYS A 164 17.50 3.92 -28.96
C LYS A 164 16.23 3.23 -29.47
N ILE A 165 16.11 3.03 -30.78
CA ILE A 165 14.88 2.58 -31.46
C ILE A 165 14.99 1.08 -31.82
N PHE A 166 14.08 0.25 -31.31
CA PHE A 166 13.66 -0.99 -31.96
C PHE A 166 12.15 -0.90 -32.19
N HIS A 167 11.78 -0.62 -33.43
CA HIS A 167 10.39 -0.55 -33.87
C HIS A 167 9.95 -1.98 -34.23
N PHE A 168 8.99 -2.55 -33.50
CA PHE A 168 8.26 -3.72 -34.01
C PHE A 168 6.93 -3.21 -34.61
N PRO A 169 6.75 -3.29 -35.93
CA PRO A 169 5.47 -2.95 -36.53
C PRO A 169 4.43 -3.97 -36.09
N THR A 170 3.25 -3.47 -35.77
CA THR A 170 2.06 -4.25 -35.41
C THR A 170 1.60 -5.11 -36.58
N PHE A 171 1.36 -6.41 -36.34
CA PHE A 171 0.33 -7.16 -37.05
C PHE A 171 -1.03 -6.87 -36.41
#